data_AF-A0A833YKQ7-F1
#
_entry.id   AF-A0A833YKQ7-F1
#
_cell.length_a   1.000
_cell.length_b   1.000
_cell.length_c   1.000
_cell.angle_alpha   90.00
_cell.angle_beta   90.00
_cell.angle_gamma   90.00
#
_symmetry.space_group_name_H-M   'P 1'
#
loop_
_entity.id
_entity.type
_entity.pdbx_description
1 polymer ?
#
loop_
_entity_poly.entity_id
_entity_poly.type
_entity_poly.pdbx_seq_one_letter_code
_entity_poly.pdbx_strand_id
1 'polypeptide(L)'
;MNNPTRQPLALNVAYRRCLQILAAGLFLPGSMGITDPCESGNFRVHTVMTLEQQDMVCYTAQTLVRILSHGGFRKILGQEGDASYLASEISTWDGVIVTPSEKAYEKPPEKKEGEEEEENTEEPPQGEEEESMETQE
;
A
#
# COMPACT_ATOMS: atom_id res chain seq x y z
N MET A 1 8.56 13.97 -10.52
CA MET A 1 8.15 15.38 -10.35
C MET A 1 7.90 15.76 -8.89
N ASN A 2 7.10 15.02 -8.12
CA ASN A 2 6.82 15.34 -6.70
C ASN A 2 8.04 15.13 -5.78
N ASN A 3 8.81 16.19 -5.52
CA ASN A 3 9.95 16.19 -4.59
C ASN A 3 10.34 17.65 -4.22
N PRO A 4 10.99 17.89 -3.07
CA PRO A 4 11.24 19.25 -2.58
C PRO A 4 12.24 20.05 -3.41
N THR A 5 13.12 19.41 -4.18
CA THR A 5 14.09 20.12 -5.04
C THR A 5 13.42 20.82 -6.22
N ARG A 6 12.15 20.49 -6.51
CA ARG A 6 11.36 20.97 -7.66
C ARG A 6 12.04 20.76 -9.02
N GLN A 7 13.07 19.92 -9.06
CA GLN A 7 13.72 19.44 -10.28
C GLN A 7 13.38 17.97 -10.50
N PRO A 8 13.40 17.46 -11.74
CA PRO A 8 13.31 16.04 -12.01
C PRO A 8 14.43 15.29 -11.28
N LEU A 9 14.09 14.21 -10.59
CA LEU A 9 15.10 13.31 -10.03
C LEU A 9 15.82 12.59 -11.16
N ALA A 10 17.12 12.36 -11.01
CA ALA A 10 17.86 11.48 -11.91
C ALA A 10 17.23 10.07 -11.95
N LEU A 11 17.32 9.39 -13.10
CA LEU A 11 16.59 8.14 -13.35
C LEU A 11 16.88 7.06 -12.30
N ASN A 12 18.15 6.87 -11.94
CA ASN A 12 18.57 5.91 -10.92
C ASN A 12 17.97 6.22 -9.53
N VAL A 13 17.89 7.51 -9.17
CA VAL A 13 17.29 7.96 -7.91
C VAL A 13 15.78 7.75 -7.92
N ALA A 14 15.12 8.10 -9.04
CA ALA A 14 13.69 7.91 -9.21
C ALA A 14 13.30 6.43 -9.16
N TYR A 15 14.05 5.55 -9.85
CA TYR A 15 13.80 4.11 -9.87
C TYR A 15 13.92 3.50 -8.47
N ARG A 16 15.00 3.83 -7.74
CA ARG A 16 15.16 3.42 -6.33
C ARG A 16 13.99 3.92 -5.48
N ARG A 17 13.57 5.17 -5.67
CA ARG A 17 12.45 5.77 -4.94
C ARG A 17 11.14 5.04 -5.20
N CYS A 18 10.86 4.62 -6.44
CA CYS A 18 9.66 3.85 -6.77
C CYS A 18 9.58 2.56 -5.94
N LEU A 19 10.68 1.81 -5.84
CA LEU A 19 10.71 0.61 -5.00
C LEU A 19 10.57 0.96 -3.51
N GLN A 20 11.23 2.02 -3.03
CA GLN A 20 11.18 2.43 -1.63
C GLN A 20 9.77 2.87 -1.18
N ILE A 21 9.06 3.67 -1.97
CA ILE A 21 7.71 4.14 -1.59
C ILE A 21 6.69 2.98 -1.60
N LEU A 22 6.83 2.04 -2.55
CA LEU A 22 6.00 0.84 -2.57
C LEU A 22 6.31 -0.06 -1.36
N ALA A 23 7.60 -0.27 -1.05
CA ALA A 23 8.04 -1.05 0.11
C ALA A 23 7.61 -0.42 1.45
N ALA A 24 7.49 0.90 1.50
CA ALA A 24 6.99 1.67 2.63
C ALA A 24 5.45 1.70 2.72
N GLY A 25 4.75 0.97 1.85
CA GLY A 25 3.31 0.81 1.94
C GLY A 25 2.47 1.91 1.29
N LEU A 26 3.00 2.60 0.25
CA LEU A 26 2.22 3.62 -0.48
C LEU A 26 0.84 3.11 -0.93
N PHE A 27 0.71 1.83 -1.25
CA PHE A 27 -0.53 1.20 -1.72
C PHE A 27 -1.15 0.22 -0.71
N LEU A 28 -0.78 0.31 0.57
CA LEU A 28 -1.40 -0.50 1.63
C LEU A 28 -2.65 0.18 2.23
N PRO A 29 -3.52 -0.59 2.91
CA PRO A 29 -4.62 -0.04 3.68
C PRO A 29 -4.16 1.03 4.68
N GLY A 30 -4.93 2.10 4.82
CA GLY A 30 -4.57 3.26 5.64
C GLY A 30 -3.68 4.30 4.95
N SER A 31 -3.06 3.97 3.81
CA SER A 31 -2.30 4.95 3.02
C SER A 31 -3.21 5.91 2.25
N MET A 32 -2.80 7.18 2.14
CA MET A 32 -3.42 8.12 1.20
C MET A 32 -3.17 7.74 -0.27
N GLY A 33 -2.12 6.96 -0.54
CA GLY A 33 -1.78 6.50 -1.87
C GLY A 33 -1.54 7.63 -2.86
N ILE A 34 -1.98 7.41 -4.11
CA ILE A 34 -1.99 8.42 -5.16
C ILE A 34 -3.45 8.73 -5.45
N THR A 35 -3.82 10.00 -5.32
CA THR A 35 -5.13 10.48 -5.77
C THR A 35 -5.17 10.50 -7.29
N ASP A 36 -6.23 9.96 -7.87
CA ASP A 36 -6.44 10.00 -9.31
C ASP A 36 -6.65 11.46 -9.76
N PRO A 37 -5.80 12.00 -10.65
CA PRO A 37 -5.94 13.37 -11.12
C PRO A 37 -7.05 13.55 -12.17
N CYS A 38 -7.64 12.46 -12.65
CA CYS A 38 -8.63 12.46 -13.72
C CYS A 38 -10.05 12.15 -13.23
N GLU A 39 -10.21 11.67 -12.00
CA GLU A 39 -11.51 11.39 -11.37
C GLU A 39 -11.91 12.50 -10.39
N SER A 40 -13.21 12.72 -10.23
CA SER A 40 -13.70 13.69 -9.24
C SER A 40 -13.59 13.14 -7.82
N GLY A 41 -13.27 14.02 -6.87
CA GLY A 41 -13.07 13.65 -5.46
C GLY A 41 -11.67 13.13 -5.15
N ASN A 42 -11.51 12.49 -3.99
CA ASN A 42 -10.22 11.96 -3.53
C ASN A 42 -10.10 10.45 -3.79
N PHE A 43 -10.35 10.03 -5.04
CA PHE A 43 -10.26 8.61 -5.41
C PHE A 43 -8.81 8.14 -5.33
N ARG A 44 -8.54 7.08 -4.56
CA ARG A 44 -7.19 6.52 -4.39
C ARG A 44 -6.96 5.42 -5.42
N VAL A 45 -6.04 5.60 -6.36
CA VAL A 45 -5.89 4.68 -7.51
C VAL A 45 -5.62 3.22 -7.15
N HIS A 46 -5.00 2.95 -5.99
CA HIS A 46 -4.64 1.60 -5.58
C HIS A 46 -5.82 0.77 -5.05
N THR A 47 -6.97 1.39 -4.78
CA THR A 47 -8.15 0.67 -4.26
C THR A 47 -8.82 -0.21 -5.30
N VAL A 48 -8.38 -0.15 -6.57
CA VAL A 48 -8.75 -1.12 -7.60
C VAL A 48 -8.11 -2.49 -7.38
N MET A 49 -7.03 -2.57 -6.60
CA MET A 49 -6.37 -3.81 -6.21
C MET A 49 -7.03 -4.41 -4.95
N THR A 50 -7.14 -5.73 -4.90
CA THR A 50 -7.55 -6.43 -3.67
C THR A 50 -6.50 -6.26 -2.56
N LEU A 51 -6.89 -6.46 -1.30
CA LEU A 51 -5.97 -6.40 -0.17
C LEU A 51 -4.78 -7.37 -0.32
N GLU A 52 -5.05 -8.56 -0.87
CA GLU A 52 -4.02 -9.56 -1.20
C GLU A 52 -3.05 -9.06 -2.29
N GLN A 53 -3.56 -8.37 -3.31
CA GLN A 53 -2.73 -7.79 -4.36
C GLN A 53 -1.89 -6.61 -3.83
N GLN A 54 -2.46 -5.77 -2.96
CA GLN A 54 -1.74 -4.67 -2.31
C GLN A 54 -0.57 -5.19 -1.49
N ASP A 55 -0.79 -6.25 -0.70
CA ASP A 55 0.26 -6.94 0.04
C ASP A 55 1.34 -7.51 -0.89
N MET A 56 0.93 -8.20 -1.97
CA MET A 56 1.83 -8.72 -3.00
C MET A 56 2.75 -7.68 -3.60
N VAL A 57 2.21 -6.52 -3.98
CA VAL A 57 3.01 -5.41 -4.49
C VAL A 57 4.00 -4.91 -3.43
N CYS A 58 3.56 -4.79 -2.18
CA CYS A 58 4.39 -4.29 -1.09
C CYS A 58 5.55 -5.22 -0.77
N TYR A 59 5.29 -6.51 -0.48
CA TYR A 59 6.35 -7.44 -0.11
C TYR A 59 7.32 -7.70 -1.27
N THR A 60 6.83 -7.69 -2.52
CA THR A 60 7.72 -7.78 -3.69
C THR A 60 8.66 -6.57 -3.75
N ALA A 61 8.14 -5.36 -3.57
CA ALA A 61 8.96 -4.16 -3.53
C ALA A 61 9.97 -4.17 -2.37
N GLN A 62 9.57 -4.64 -1.18
CA GLN A 62 10.47 -4.78 -0.03
C GLN A 62 11.66 -5.71 -0.32
N THR A 63 11.42 -6.82 -1.01
CA THR A 63 12.49 -7.73 -1.46
C THR A 63 13.41 -7.06 -2.47
N LEU A 64 12.85 -6.42 -3.50
CA LEU A 64 13.63 -5.76 -4.55
C LEU A 64 14.45 -4.57 -4.04
N VAL A 65 13.97 -3.82 -3.04
CA VAL A 65 14.75 -2.73 -2.41
C VAL A 65 16.03 -3.27 -1.76
N ARG A 66 15.95 -4.43 -1.10
CA ARG A 66 17.11 -5.06 -0.44
C ARG A 66 18.10 -5.55 -1.50
N ILE A 67 17.63 -6.24 -2.54
CA ILE A 67 18.46 -6.69 -3.67
C ILE A 67 19.14 -5.50 -4.37
N LEU A 68 18.40 -4.41 -4.63
CA LEU A 68 18.94 -3.21 -5.26
C LEU A 68 20.04 -2.55 -4.40
N SER A 69 19.95 -2.69 -3.07
CA SER A 69 20.94 -2.16 -2.13
C SER A 69 22.22 -3.00 -2.09
N HIS A 70 22.12 -4.29 -2.42
CA HIS A 70 23.27 -5.20 -2.59
C HIS A 70 23.77 -5.32 -4.03
N GLY A 71 23.46 -4.33 -4.89
CA GLY A 71 24.00 -4.26 -6.25
C GLY A 71 23.31 -5.15 -7.29
N GLY A 72 22.19 -5.79 -6.97
CA GLY A 72 21.45 -6.67 -7.89
C GLY A 72 20.67 -5.99 -9.01
N PHE A 73 21.04 -4.76 -9.40
CA PHE A 73 20.28 -3.96 -10.36
C PHE A 73 20.20 -4.59 -11.75
N ARG A 74 21.23 -5.32 -12.20
CA ARG A 74 21.24 -5.97 -13.52
C ARG A 74 20.18 -7.08 -13.62
N LYS A 75 20.02 -7.87 -12.57
CA LYS A 75 18.94 -8.86 -12.45
C LYS A 75 17.58 -8.20 -12.43
N ILE A 76 17.40 -7.16 -11.60
CA ILE A 76 16.14 -6.40 -11.51
C ILE A 76 15.73 -5.80 -12.86
N LEU A 77 16.71 -5.32 -13.64
CA LEU A 77 16.48 -4.75 -14.97
C LEU A 77 16.39 -5.80 -16.09
N GLY A 78 16.42 -7.10 -15.78
CA GLY A 78 16.30 -8.19 -16.76
C GLY A 78 17.50 -8.35 -17.69
N GLN A 79 18.68 -7.87 -17.29
CA GLN A 79 19.90 -7.93 -18.11
C GLN A 79 20.68 -9.25 -17.98
N GLU A 80 20.33 -10.09 -17.00
CA GLU A 80 21.05 -11.32 -16.66
C GLU A 80 20.13 -12.54 -16.69
N GLY A 81 19.22 -12.59 -17.66
CA GLY A 81 18.22 -13.66 -17.81
C GLY A 81 17.05 -13.49 -16.84
N ASP A 82 16.31 -14.59 -16.61
CA ASP A 82 15.23 -14.59 -15.64
C ASP A 82 15.74 -14.22 -14.24
N ALA A 83 14.94 -13.43 -13.54
CA ALA A 83 15.20 -12.92 -12.20
C ALA A 83 13.94 -12.97 -11.32
N SER A 84 12.85 -13.58 -11.80
CA SER A 84 11.58 -13.67 -11.08
C SER A 84 11.71 -14.43 -9.76
N TYR A 85 12.57 -15.46 -9.72
CA TYR A 85 12.87 -16.23 -8.51
C TYR A 85 13.41 -15.37 -7.36
N LEU A 86 14.01 -14.20 -7.63
CA LEU A 86 14.50 -13.30 -6.57
C LEU A 86 13.38 -12.75 -5.67
N ALA A 87 12.13 -12.78 -6.12
CA ALA A 87 10.98 -12.37 -5.32
C ALA A 87 10.45 -13.48 -4.40
N SER A 88 10.86 -14.74 -4.60
CA SER A 88 10.32 -15.91 -3.89
C SER A 88 11.39 -16.81 -3.26
N GLU A 89 12.64 -16.73 -3.69
CA GLU A 89 13.74 -17.56 -3.23
C GLU A 89 14.82 -16.77 -2.49
N ILE A 90 15.45 -17.41 -1.51
CA ILE A 90 16.61 -16.85 -0.81
C ILE A 90 17.75 -16.67 -1.81
N SER A 91 18.37 -15.48 -1.80
CA SER A 91 19.51 -15.15 -2.65
C SER A 91 20.68 -14.65 -1.82
N THR A 92 21.91 -14.80 -2.33
CA THR A 92 23.12 -14.31 -1.67
C THR A 92 23.80 -13.26 -2.53
N TRP A 93 24.15 -12.12 -1.91
CA TRP A 93 24.76 -10.97 -2.57
C TRP A 93 25.96 -10.49 -1.76
N ASP A 94 27.17 -10.69 -2.27
CA ASP A 94 28.42 -10.28 -1.60
C ASP A 94 28.49 -10.75 -0.13
N GLY A 95 28.14 -12.03 0.10
CA GLY A 95 28.09 -12.63 1.44
C GLY A 95 26.86 -12.29 2.28
N VAL A 96 25.98 -11.40 1.81
CA VAL A 96 24.72 -11.08 2.48
C VAL A 96 23.59 -11.98 1.97
N ILE A 97 22.92 -12.66 2.90
CA ILE A 97 21.75 -13.48 2.60
C ILE A 97 20.50 -12.59 2.61
N VAL A 98 19.76 -12.60 1.51
CA VAL A 98 18.50 -11.86 1.33
C VAL A 98 17.35 -12.86 1.29
N THR A 99 16.57 -12.92 2.37
CA THR A 99 15.33 -13.71 2.46
C THR A 99 14.15 -12.89 1.92
N PRO A 100 13.41 -13.34 0.91
CA PRO A 100 12.24 -12.62 0.39
C PRO A 100 11.23 -12.27 1.49
N SER A 101 10.58 -11.12 1.35
CA SER A 101 9.46 -10.76 2.20
C SER A 101 8.26 -11.64 1.84
N GLU A 102 7.53 -12.11 2.84
CA GLU A 102 6.44 -13.06 2.68
C GLU A 102 5.07 -12.36 2.73
N LYS A 103 4.04 -13.09 2.29
CA LYS A 103 2.65 -12.66 2.35
C LYS A 103 2.23 -12.44 3.80
N ALA A 104 1.69 -11.25 4.09
CA ALA A 104 1.16 -10.88 5.40
C ALA A 104 -0.37 -10.82 5.43
N TYR A 105 -1.04 -10.73 4.27
CA TYR A 105 -2.48 -10.66 4.19
C TYR A 105 -3.14 -12.00 4.53
N GLU A 106 -4.02 -12.00 5.53
CA GLU A 106 -4.88 -13.13 5.89
C GLU A 106 -6.32 -12.86 5.48
N LYS A 107 -7.01 -13.86 4.90
CA LYS A 107 -8.43 -13.72 4.59
C LYS A 107 -9.24 -13.72 5.89
N PRO A 108 -10.19 -12.80 6.06
CA PRO A 108 -11.14 -12.87 7.17
C PRO A 108 -11.86 -14.23 7.17
N PRO A 109 -12.15 -14.80 8.36
CA PRO A 109 -12.95 -16.01 8.43
C PRO A 109 -14.32 -15.74 7.79
N GLU A 110 -14.78 -16.67 6.95
CA GLU A 110 -16.14 -16.62 6.41
C GLU A 110 -17.11 -16.66 7.60
N LYS A 111 -17.86 -15.58 7.83
CA LYS A 111 -18.99 -15.63 8.75
C LYS A 111 -19.94 -16.70 8.20
N LYS A 112 -20.16 -17.78 8.95
CA LYS A 112 -21.21 -18.75 8.62
C LYS A 112 -22.52 -17.97 8.52
N GLU A 113 -23.19 -18.07 7.38
CA GLU A 113 -24.56 -17.56 7.22
C GLU A 113 -25.42 -18.22 8.32
N GLY A 114 -25.77 -17.45 9.36
CA GLY A 114 -26.58 -17.98 10.47
C GLY A 114 -26.43 -17.32 11.84
N GLU A 115 -25.45 -16.44 12.08
CA GLU A 115 -25.51 -15.54 13.25
C GLU A 115 -26.18 -14.24 12.82
N GLU A 116 -27.51 -14.26 12.86
CA GLU A 116 -28.33 -13.06 13.03
C GLU A 116 -27.80 -12.34 14.28
N GLU A 117 -27.05 -11.26 14.10
CA GLU A 117 -26.87 -10.29 15.19
C GLU A 117 -28.25 -9.67 15.40
N GLU A 118 -28.90 -10.13 16.46
CA GLU A 118 -30.14 -9.60 17.00
C GLU A 118 -30.13 -8.07 16.97
N GLU A 119 -31.27 -7.52 16.52
CA GLU A 119 -31.61 -6.11 16.58
C GLU A 119 -31.20 -5.49 17.91
N ASN A 120 -30.14 -4.68 17.94
CA ASN A 120 -30.05 -3.62 18.94
C ASN A 120 -30.86 -2.43 18.43
N THR A 121 -32.18 -2.53 18.62
CA THR A 121 -33.12 -1.42 18.48
C THR A 121 -32.78 -0.38 19.55
N GLU A 122 -31.83 0.50 19.27
CA GLU A 122 -31.72 1.74 20.03
C GLU A 122 -32.88 2.64 19.62
N GLU A 123 -33.91 2.66 20.46
CA GLU A 123 -35.05 3.58 20.38
C GLU A 123 -34.56 5.03 20.22
N PRO A 124 -35.20 5.84 19.36
CA PRO A 124 -34.89 7.26 19.27
C PRO A 124 -35.40 7.97 20.53
N PRO A 125 -34.61 8.86 21.18
CA PRO A 125 -35.15 9.67 22.25
C PRO A 125 -36.15 10.68 21.66
N GLN A 126 -37.42 10.51 22.02
CA GLN A 126 -38.46 11.50 21.81
C GLN A 126 -38.21 12.74 22.70
N GLY A 127 -37.94 13.86 22.05
CA GLY A 127 -38.49 15.19 22.34
C GLY A 127 -38.21 15.85 23.70
N GLU A 128 -37.33 16.84 23.70
CA GLU A 128 -37.62 18.14 24.32
C GLU A 128 -37.29 19.25 23.32
N GLU A 129 -38.27 20.11 23.04
CA GLU A 129 -38.16 21.36 22.28
C GLU A 129 -37.48 22.46 23.12
N GLU A 130 -37.21 23.59 22.46
CA GLU A 130 -36.68 24.87 22.95
C GLU A 130 -35.13 24.97 22.94
N GLU A 131 -34.49 26.00 22.42
CA GLU A 131 -34.93 27.27 21.84
C GLU A 131 -33.76 27.82 20.98
N SER A 132 -34.12 28.57 19.95
CA SER A 132 -33.22 29.40 19.15
C SER A 132 -32.41 30.39 19.99
N MET A 133 -31.08 30.43 19.83
CA MET A 133 -30.30 31.64 20.12
C MET A 133 -29.39 31.97 18.96
N GLU A 134 -29.86 32.90 18.13
CA GLU A 134 -29.00 33.72 17.28
C GLU A 134 -28.04 34.53 18.16
N THR A 135 -26.77 34.58 17.80
CA THR A 135 -25.85 35.61 18.29
C THR A 135 -25.31 36.36 17.08
N GLN A 136 -25.85 37.56 16.87
CA GLN A 136 -25.17 38.64 16.15
C GLN A 136 -24.47 39.53 17.19
N GLU A 137 -23.18 39.74 16.98
CA GLU A 137 -22.50 41.03 17.20
C GLU A 137 -21.46 41.23 16.10
#